data_AF-A0A3A9BQ76-F1
#
_entry.id   AF-A0A3A9BQ76-F1
#
_cell.length_a   1.000
_cell.length_b   1.000
_cell.length_c   1.000
_cell.angle_alpha   90.00
_cell.angle_beta   90.00
_cell.angle_gamma   90.00
#
_symmetry.space_group_name_H-M   'P 1'
#
loop_
_entity.id
_entity.type
_entity.pdbx_description
1 polymer ?
#
loop_
_entity_poly.entity_id
_entity_poly.type
_entity_poly.pdbx_seq_one_letter_code
_entity_poly.pdbx_strand_id
1 'polypeptide(L)'
;MERLDEKIAALERVRRMEQKGEDKENTDNDQLLLSVEEIREKIQTGSISLPEKGELFFETVICFDEKIPLIFLDKFYTNCQETEDAIMMVHNEKNVGQTLIHLPAEMERLDMEEWGYQIKQGMKANGFYADIIKKKPLENLDYITYRVPSKKGWIYNISYRIHKVDWRVIGGCNCMDQDRDTYGRLLEAMIQEMAQQL
;
A
#
# COMPACT_ATOMS: atom_id res chain seq x y z
N MET A 1 -9.29 -21.22 -38.97
CA MET A 1 -8.98 -21.69 -37.61
C MET A 1 -7.51 -21.41 -37.26
N GLU A 2 -6.57 -21.66 -38.17
CA GLU A 2 -5.11 -21.46 -38.00
C GLU A 2 -4.66 -20.09 -37.42
N ARG A 3 -5.33 -18.98 -37.77
CA ARG A 3 -4.97 -17.62 -37.32
C ARG A 3 -5.18 -17.36 -35.82
N LEU A 4 -6.05 -18.12 -35.16
CA LEU A 4 -6.32 -17.96 -33.72
C LEU A 4 -5.26 -18.71 -32.90
N ASP A 5 -4.88 -19.90 -33.35
CA ASP A 5 -3.89 -20.75 -32.72
C ASP A 5 -2.48 -20.13 -32.79
N GLU A 6 -2.15 -19.45 -33.89
CA GLU A 6 -0.89 -18.68 -34.01
C GLU A 6 -0.81 -17.51 -33.01
N LYS A 7 -1.94 -16.83 -32.75
CA LYS A 7 -2.00 -15.74 -31.77
C LYS A 7 -1.86 -16.24 -30.34
N ILE A 8 -2.46 -17.39 -30.02
CA ILE A 8 -2.31 -18.04 -28.71
C ILE A 8 -0.86 -18.46 -28.50
N ALA A 9 -0.24 -19.09 -29.51
CA ALA A 9 1.15 -19.51 -29.45
C ALA A 9 2.15 -18.34 -29.37
N ALA A 10 1.81 -17.17 -29.91
CA ALA A 10 2.60 -15.95 -29.77
C ALA A 10 2.47 -15.34 -28.36
N LEU A 11 1.25 -15.27 -27.82
CA LEU A 11 1.00 -14.78 -26.45
C LEU A 11 1.65 -15.66 -25.39
N GLU A 12 1.62 -16.99 -25.55
CA GLU A 12 2.32 -17.89 -24.63
C GLU A 12 3.84 -17.75 -24.70
N ARG A 13 4.41 -17.45 -25.87
CA ARG A 13 5.84 -17.21 -26.02
C ARG A 13 6.27 -15.92 -25.34
N VAL A 14 5.49 -14.85 -25.48
CA VAL A 14 5.71 -13.59 -24.76
C VAL A 14 5.62 -13.82 -23.25
N ARG A 15 4.58 -14.51 -22.77
CA ARG A 15 4.40 -14.82 -21.34
C ARG A 15 5.53 -15.68 -20.77
N ARG A 16 6.07 -16.64 -21.53
CA ARG A 16 7.24 -17.44 -21.13
C ARG A 16 8.55 -16.63 -21.17
N MET A 17 8.65 -15.62 -22.02
CA MET A 17 9.80 -14.71 -22.05
C MET A 17 9.73 -13.69 -20.90
N GLU A 18 8.54 -13.19 -20.57
CA GLU A 18 8.28 -12.34 -19.39
C GLU A 18 8.58 -13.12 -18.09
N GLN A 19 8.06 -14.34 -17.94
CA GLN A 19 8.35 -15.19 -16.77
C GLN A 19 9.84 -15.55 -16.64
N LYS A 20 10.54 -15.83 -17.76
CA LYS A 20 11.98 -16.10 -17.74
C LYS A 20 12.84 -14.84 -17.55
N GLY A 21 12.31 -13.66 -17.86
CA GLY A 21 12.91 -12.37 -17.54
C GLY A 21 12.78 -12.06 -16.05
N GLU A 22 11.58 -12.26 -15.49
CA GLU A 22 11.29 -12.14 -14.05
C GLU A 22 12.14 -13.13 -13.21
N ASP A 23 12.30 -14.37 -13.65
CA ASP A 23 13.12 -15.37 -12.93
C ASP A 23 14.63 -15.07 -12.97
N LYS A 24 15.12 -14.42 -14.05
CA LYS A 24 16.54 -14.07 -14.20
C LYS A 24 16.92 -12.73 -13.57
N GLU A 25 16.01 -11.77 -13.49
CA GLU A 25 16.22 -10.53 -12.73
C GLU A 25 16.11 -10.77 -11.21
N ASN A 26 15.39 -11.81 -10.78
CA ASN A 26 15.26 -12.16 -9.36
C ASN A 26 16.50 -12.81 -8.71
N THR A 27 17.50 -13.26 -9.48
CA THR A 27 18.59 -14.08 -8.90
C THR A 27 19.87 -13.31 -8.53
N ASP A 28 20.01 -12.04 -8.91
CA ASP A 28 21.25 -11.26 -8.68
C ASP A 28 21.05 -9.99 -7.82
N ASN A 29 19.84 -9.70 -7.33
CA ASN A 29 19.55 -8.51 -6.51
C ASN A 29 18.95 -8.84 -5.12
N ASP A 30 19.21 -10.05 -4.62
CA ASP A 30 18.71 -10.57 -3.34
C ASP A 30 19.46 -9.98 -2.11
N GLN A 31 20.02 -8.78 -2.24
CA GLN A 31 20.63 -8.06 -1.14
C GLN A 31 19.55 -7.42 -0.24
N LEU A 32 19.18 -8.14 0.81
CA LEU A 32 18.62 -7.61 2.08
C LEU A 32 17.27 -6.86 1.98
N LEU A 33 16.26 -7.44 1.34
CA LEU A 33 14.88 -6.96 1.50
C LEU A 33 14.28 -7.49 2.80
N LEU A 34 14.21 -6.64 3.82
CA LEU A 34 13.57 -6.95 5.10
C LEU A 34 12.11 -7.39 4.90
N SER A 35 11.68 -8.36 5.70
CA SER A 35 10.28 -8.76 5.82
C SER A 35 9.45 -7.67 6.51
N VAL A 36 8.12 -7.76 6.39
CA VAL A 36 7.21 -6.80 7.05
C VAL A 36 7.37 -6.88 8.57
N GLU A 37 7.54 -8.09 9.11
CA GLU A 37 7.75 -8.35 10.53
C GLU A 37 9.06 -7.74 11.05
N GLU A 38 10.18 -7.93 10.32
CA GLU A 38 11.46 -7.30 10.69
C GLU A 38 11.39 -5.77 10.66
N ILE A 39 10.66 -5.20 9.69
CA ILE A 39 10.45 -3.74 9.63
C ILE A 39 9.62 -3.27 10.83
N ARG A 40 8.60 -4.02 11.25
CA ARG A 40 7.80 -3.66 12.42
C ARG A 40 8.64 -3.60 13.69
N GLU A 41 9.55 -4.54 13.89
CA GLU A 41 10.52 -4.47 14.99
C GLU A 41 11.37 -3.19 14.92
N LYS A 42 11.76 -2.75 13.72
CA LYS A 42 12.46 -1.48 13.53
C LYS A 42 11.62 -0.25 13.85
N ILE A 43 10.33 -0.26 13.51
CA ILE A 43 9.39 0.81 13.88
C ILE A 43 9.37 0.99 15.40
N GLN A 44 9.34 -0.10 16.17
CA GLN A 44 9.37 -0.06 17.64
C GLN A 44 10.67 0.52 18.19
N THR A 45 11.79 0.37 17.46
CA THR A 45 13.09 0.99 17.83
C THR A 45 13.25 2.43 17.32
N GLY A 46 12.34 2.94 16.48
CA GLY A 46 12.28 4.33 16.05
C GLY A 46 13.02 4.68 14.75
N SER A 47 13.81 3.77 14.18
CA SER A 47 14.46 4.01 12.88
C SER A 47 14.75 2.75 12.07
N ILE A 48 14.91 2.93 10.77
CA ILE A 48 15.32 1.89 9.83
C ILE A 48 16.30 2.46 8.81
N SER A 49 17.34 1.69 8.48
CA SER A 49 18.25 2.01 7.38
C SER A 49 17.90 1.16 6.18
N LEU A 50 17.58 1.81 5.06
CA LEU A 50 17.24 1.15 3.80
C LEU A 50 18.39 1.35 2.80
N PRO A 51 18.85 0.28 2.12
CA PRO A 51 19.85 0.39 1.06
C PRO A 51 19.44 1.47 0.03
N GLU A 52 20.38 2.35 -0.32
CA GLU A 52 20.21 3.43 -1.30
C GLU A 52 19.15 4.51 -0.97
N LYS A 53 18.38 4.34 0.12
CA LYS A 53 17.32 5.26 0.56
C LYS A 53 17.68 6.00 1.85
N GLY A 54 18.73 5.56 2.55
CA GLY A 54 19.25 6.20 3.75
C GLY A 54 18.53 5.76 5.02
N GLU A 55 18.76 6.50 6.10
CA GLU A 55 18.09 6.29 7.39
C GLU A 55 16.76 7.04 7.43
N LEU A 56 15.73 6.33 7.87
CA LEU A 56 14.38 6.85 8.07
C LEU A 56 14.01 6.72 9.55
N PHE A 57 13.28 7.70 10.06
CA PHE A 57 12.85 7.76 11.45
C PHE A 57 11.33 7.70 11.51
N PHE A 58 10.80 7.02 12.52
CA PHE A 58 9.37 6.88 12.73
C PHE A 58 8.90 7.76 13.88
N GLU A 59 7.75 8.40 13.71
CA GLU A 59 7.01 9.06 14.78
C GLU A 59 5.56 8.60 14.79
N THR A 60 4.93 8.72 15.95
CA THR A 60 3.50 8.42 16.13
C THR A 60 2.81 9.67 16.65
N VAL A 61 1.70 10.04 16.01
CA VAL A 61 0.80 11.10 16.47
C VAL A 61 -0.59 10.54 16.71
N ILE A 62 -1.27 11.05 17.73
CA ILE A 62 -2.66 10.67 18.03
C ILE A 62 -3.59 11.60 17.25
N CYS A 63 -4.36 11.03 16.33
CA CYS A 63 -5.25 11.74 15.43
C CYS A 63 -6.72 11.54 15.81
N PHE A 64 -7.52 12.57 15.56
CA PHE A 64 -8.98 12.60 15.76
C PHE A 64 -9.42 12.29 17.21
N ASP A 65 -10.73 12.37 17.45
CA ASP A 65 -11.31 12.10 18.77
C ASP A 65 -11.25 10.61 19.13
N GLU A 66 -11.19 9.74 18.13
CA GLU A 66 -11.06 8.27 18.26
C GLU A 66 -9.67 7.84 18.73
N LYS A 67 -8.71 8.78 18.85
CA LYS A 67 -7.34 8.56 19.31
C LYS A 67 -6.56 7.55 18.46
N ILE A 68 -6.59 7.75 17.14
CA ILE A 68 -5.91 6.88 16.18
C ILE A 68 -4.38 7.13 16.23
N PRO A 69 -3.54 6.12 16.50
CA PRO A 69 -2.09 6.28 16.58
C PRO A 69 -1.46 6.22 15.18
N LEU A 70 -1.52 7.31 14.44
CA LEU A 70 -0.94 7.39 13.10
C LEU A 70 0.59 7.35 13.17
N ILE A 71 1.17 6.27 12.66
CA ILE A 71 2.63 6.13 12.47
C ILE A 71 3.02 6.74 11.13
N PHE A 72 4.03 7.59 11.11
CA PHE A 72 4.55 8.24 9.90
C PHE A 72 6.09 8.34 9.92
N LEU A 73 6.68 8.70 8.78
CA LEU A 73 8.12 8.92 8.63
C LEU A 73 8.47 10.39 8.94
N ASP A 74 9.23 10.64 10.01
CA ASP A 74 9.68 11.99 10.40
C ASP A 74 10.58 12.61 9.32
N LYS A 75 10.36 13.89 9.01
CA LYS A 75 11.09 14.70 8.00
C LYS A 75 11.22 14.08 6.61
N PHE A 76 10.46 13.03 6.31
CA PHE A 76 10.49 12.36 5.01
C PHE A 76 9.57 13.05 4.00
N TYR A 77 8.38 13.47 4.42
CA TYR A 77 7.39 14.03 3.50
C TYR A 77 7.73 15.47 3.11
N THR A 78 7.63 15.74 1.81
CA THR A 78 7.90 17.07 1.23
C THR A 78 6.71 18.01 1.31
N ASN A 79 5.52 17.47 1.50
CA ASN A 79 4.30 18.25 1.66
C ASN A 79 3.34 17.53 2.60
N CYS A 80 2.65 18.29 3.44
CA CYS A 80 1.67 17.81 4.39
C CYS A 80 0.47 18.76 4.36
N GLN A 81 -0.73 18.20 4.32
CA GLN A 81 -1.98 18.91 4.49
C GLN A 81 -2.76 18.23 5.61
N GLU A 82 -3.13 19.02 6.61
CA GLU A 82 -3.92 18.59 7.75
C GLU A 82 -5.16 19.48 7.87
N THR A 83 -6.28 18.83 8.12
CA THR A 83 -7.60 19.41 8.38
C THR A 83 -8.23 18.63 9.54
N GLU A 84 -9.36 19.11 10.05
CA GLU A 84 -10.10 18.42 11.13
C GLU A 84 -10.45 16.97 10.76
N ASP A 85 -10.75 16.71 9.49
CA ASP A 85 -11.22 15.39 9.02
C ASP A 85 -10.18 14.60 8.22
N ALA A 86 -9.00 15.16 7.93
CA ALA A 86 -8.05 14.50 7.05
C ALA A 86 -6.60 14.94 7.25
N ILE A 87 -5.69 13.96 7.15
CA ILE A 87 -4.25 14.13 7.09
C ILE A 87 -3.75 13.52 5.79
N MET A 88 -2.98 14.28 5.01
CA MET A 88 -2.39 13.85 3.75
C MET A 88 -0.91 14.24 3.71
N MET A 89 -0.04 13.25 3.54
CA MET A 89 1.41 13.42 3.50
C MET A 89 1.97 12.83 2.21
N VAL A 90 2.79 13.60 1.50
CA VAL A 90 3.38 13.16 0.23
C VAL A 90 4.86 13.52 0.10
N HIS A 91 5.64 12.57 -0.40
CA HIS A 91 6.99 12.80 -0.91
C HIS A 91 6.94 12.74 -2.44
N ASN A 92 6.97 13.91 -3.09
CA ASN A 92 6.74 14.01 -4.54
C ASN A 92 7.82 13.30 -5.37
N GLU A 93 9.09 13.44 -5.01
CA GLU A 93 10.20 12.83 -5.76
C GLU A 93 10.24 11.31 -5.60
N LYS A 94 9.96 10.80 -4.40
CA LYS A 94 9.91 9.36 -4.13
C LYS A 94 8.56 8.73 -4.52
N ASN A 95 7.57 9.55 -4.89
CA ASN A 95 6.19 9.15 -5.18
C ASN A 95 5.59 8.29 -4.06
N VAL A 96 5.84 8.67 -2.80
CA VAL A 96 5.29 7.99 -1.61
C VAL A 96 4.20 8.87 -1.00
N GLY A 97 3.04 8.28 -0.71
CA GLY A 97 1.93 8.98 -0.09
C GLY A 97 1.35 8.21 1.09
N GLN A 98 0.86 8.95 2.09
CA GLN A 98 0.08 8.42 3.21
C GLN A 98 -1.10 9.37 3.47
N THR A 99 -2.26 8.79 3.73
CA THR A 99 -3.50 9.51 3.98
C THR A 99 -4.26 8.83 5.11
N LEU A 100 -4.92 9.64 5.93
CA LEU A 100 -5.85 9.21 6.97
C LEU A 100 -7.04 10.17 6.92
N ILE A 101 -8.26 9.63 6.88
CA ILE A 101 -9.50 10.39 6.68
C ILE A 101 -10.52 9.90 7.70
N HIS A 102 -11.10 10.86 8.42
CA HIS A 102 -12.30 10.68 9.21
C HIS A 102 -13.53 10.95 8.35
N LEU A 103 -14.45 10.00 8.31
CA LEU A 103 -15.66 10.08 7.50
C LEU A 103 -16.81 10.70 8.31
N PRO A 104 -17.64 11.56 7.70
CA PRO A 104 -18.78 12.18 8.37
C PRO A 104 -19.88 11.19 8.77
N ALA A 105 -19.81 9.95 8.27
CA ALA A 105 -20.74 8.87 8.59
C ALA A 105 -20.00 7.52 8.64
N GLU A 106 -20.58 6.57 9.37
CA GLU A 106 -20.08 5.20 9.47
C GLU A 106 -20.06 4.51 8.09
N MET A 107 -18.99 3.77 7.82
CA MET A 107 -18.87 2.95 6.61
C MET A 107 -19.84 1.77 6.62
N GLU A 108 -20.24 1.35 5.42
CA GLU A 108 -20.85 0.03 5.25
C GLU A 108 -19.87 -1.08 5.65
N ARG A 109 -20.35 -2.02 6.47
CA ARG A 109 -19.57 -3.14 6.98
C ARG A 109 -19.53 -4.28 5.97
N LEU A 110 -18.76 -4.08 4.90
CA LEU A 110 -18.53 -5.07 3.85
C LEU A 110 -17.52 -6.12 4.31
N ASP A 111 -17.63 -7.36 3.86
CA ASP A 111 -16.54 -8.32 4.01
C ASP A 111 -15.35 -7.99 3.07
N MET A 112 -14.24 -8.73 3.17
CA MET A 112 -13.04 -8.48 2.36
C MET A 112 -13.24 -8.75 0.87
N GLU A 113 -14.17 -9.65 0.50
CA GLU A 113 -14.52 -9.95 -0.88
C GLU A 113 -15.33 -8.81 -1.49
N GLU A 114 -16.38 -8.38 -0.79
CA GLU A 114 -17.24 -7.27 -1.16
C GLU A 114 -16.46 -5.95 -1.22
N TRP A 115 -15.60 -5.67 -0.24
CA TRP A 115 -14.78 -4.46 -0.25
C TRP A 115 -13.76 -4.47 -1.40
N GLY A 116 -13.10 -5.60 -1.66
CA GLY A 116 -12.22 -5.74 -2.82
C GLY A 116 -12.95 -5.57 -4.15
N TYR A 117 -14.18 -6.07 -4.24
CA TYR A 117 -15.05 -5.85 -5.40
C TYR A 117 -15.44 -4.38 -5.55
N GLN A 118 -15.79 -3.70 -4.45
CA GLN A 118 -16.13 -2.27 -4.43
C GLN A 118 -14.96 -1.42 -4.92
N ILE A 119 -13.73 -1.70 -4.50
CA ILE A 119 -12.51 -1.02 -5.01
C ILE A 119 -12.41 -1.19 -6.54
N LYS A 120 -12.57 -2.42 -7.04
CA LYS A 120 -12.51 -2.70 -8.49
C LYS A 120 -13.59 -1.93 -9.26
N GLN A 121 -14.83 -1.93 -8.77
CA GLN A 121 -15.93 -1.22 -9.43
C GLN A 121 -15.76 0.29 -9.38
N GLY A 122 -15.32 0.85 -8.24
CA GLY A 122 -15.02 2.26 -8.09
C GLY A 122 -13.93 2.72 -9.07
N MET A 123 -12.86 1.95 -9.20
CA MET A 123 -11.79 2.24 -10.17
C MET A 123 -12.28 2.14 -11.61
N LYS A 124 -13.03 1.08 -11.94
CA LYS A 124 -13.62 0.88 -13.27
C LYS A 124 -14.58 2.01 -13.66
N ALA A 125 -15.40 2.48 -12.74
CA ALA A 125 -16.31 3.59 -12.97
C ALA A 125 -15.58 4.90 -13.32
N ASN A 126 -14.35 5.05 -12.83
CA ASN A 126 -13.47 6.18 -13.13
C ASN A 126 -12.54 5.93 -14.35
N GLY A 127 -12.75 4.85 -15.10
CA GLY A 127 -11.94 4.52 -16.27
C GLY A 127 -10.58 3.88 -15.95
N PHE A 128 -10.38 3.42 -14.71
CA PHE A 128 -9.15 2.77 -14.26
C PHE A 128 -9.36 1.26 -14.04
N TYR A 129 -8.24 0.54 -13.91
CA TYR A 129 -8.22 -0.87 -13.54
C TYR A 129 -7.49 -1.05 -12.22
N ALA A 130 -8.02 -1.93 -11.36
CA ALA A 130 -7.38 -2.31 -10.11
C ALA A 130 -7.12 -3.82 -10.07
N ASP A 131 -5.87 -4.17 -9.82
CA ASP A 131 -5.42 -5.54 -9.60
C ASP A 131 -5.23 -5.76 -8.10
N ILE A 132 -6.11 -6.55 -7.48
CA ILE A 132 -6.07 -6.82 -6.04
C ILE A 132 -5.01 -7.88 -5.77
N ILE A 133 -4.03 -7.54 -4.94
CA ILE A 133 -2.86 -8.38 -4.65
C ILE A 133 -3.09 -9.17 -3.37
N LYS A 134 -3.56 -8.50 -2.31
CA LYS A 134 -3.71 -9.11 -0.98
C LYS A 134 -4.85 -8.47 -0.22
N LYS A 135 -5.51 -9.30 0.58
CA LYS A 135 -6.55 -8.91 1.52
C LYS A 135 -6.15 -9.44 2.88
N LYS A 136 -6.10 -8.59 3.89
CA LYS A 136 -5.70 -9.00 5.24
C LYS A 136 -6.63 -8.36 6.27
N PRO A 137 -7.56 -9.14 6.84
CA PRO A 137 -8.28 -8.71 8.03
C PRO A 137 -7.37 -8.77 9.25
N LEU A 138 -7.47 -7.80 10.16
CA LEU A 138 -6.85 -7.81 11.48
C LEU A 138 -7.93 -7.52 12.54
N GLU A 139 -7.55 -7.60 13.81
CA GLU A 139 -8.47 -7.47 14.94
C GLU A 139 -9.20 -6.12 15.00
N ASN A 140 -8.52 -5.02 14.66
CA ASN A 140 -9.04 -3.64 14.79
C ASN A 140 -9.03 -2.84 13.48
N LEU A 141 -8.45 -3.42 12.43
CA LEU A 141 -8.20 -2.79 11.14
C LEU A 141 -8.18 -3.85 10.05
N ASP A 142 -8.77 -3.57 8.89
CA ASP A 142 -8.57 -4.40 7.70
C ASP A 142 -7.80 -3.62 6.65
N TYR A 143 -7.02 -4.31 5.81
CA TYR A 143 -6.42 -3.67 4.65
C TYR A 143 -6.40 -4.54 3.40
N ILE A 144 -6.42 -3.87 2.25
CA ILE A 144 -6.29 -4.44 0.92
C ILE A 144 -5.11 -3.77 0.23
N THR A 145 -4.23 -4.58 -0.35
CA THR A 145 -3.18 -4.09 -1.25
C THR A 145 -3.55 -4.39 -2.69
N TYR A 146 -3.28 -3.43 -3.57
CA TYR A 146 -3.64 -3.51 -4.97
C TYR A 146 -2.78 -2.58 -5.80
N ARG A 147 -2.73 -2.79 -7.11
CA ARG A 147 -2.03 -1.90 -8.03
C ARG A 147 -2.97 -1.31 -9.07
N VAL A 148 -2.69 -0.06 -9.44
CA VAL A 148 -3.42 0.68 -10.48
C VAL A 148 -2.44 1.24 -11.52
N PRO A 149 -2.78 1.24 -12.82
CA PRO A 149 -1.92 1.79 -13.84
C PRO A 149 -1.94 3.34 -13.79
N SER A 150 -0.79 3.96 -14.00
CA SER A 150 -0.64 5.41 -14.16
C SER A 150 0.24 5.73 -15.38
N LYS A 151 0.34 7.02 -15.74
CA LYS A 151 1.24 7.47 -16.82
C LYS A 151 2.72 7.18 -16.54
N LYS A 152 3.11 7.01 -15.28
CA LYS A 152 4.50 6.76 -14.86
C LYS A 152 4.79 5.28 -14.57
N GLY A 153 3.84 4.38 -14.84
CA GLY A 153 3.90 2.98 -14.45
C GLY A 153 2.84 2.62 -13.41
N TRP A 154 2.95 1.43 -12.84
CA TRP A 154 2.01 0.95 -11.83
C TRP A 154 2.26 1.62 -10.47
N ILE A 155 1.18 1.95 -9.78
CA ILE A 155 1.19 2.45 -8.41
C ILE A 155 0.71 1.31 -7.51
N TYR A 156 1.52 0.95 -6.52
CA TYR A 156 1.13 0.06 -5.44
C TYR A 156 0.40 0.85 -4.36
N ASN A 157 -0.78 0.37 -3.98
CA ASN A 157 -1.65 1.01 -3.01
C ASN A 157 -1.94 0.02 -1.87
N ILE A 158 -2.09 0.57 -0.67
CA ILE A 158 -2.66 -0.10 0.48
C ILE A 158 -3.82 0.77 0.93
N SER A 159 -5.05 0.25 0.92
CA SER A 159 -6.20 0.89 1.55
C SER A 159 -6.54 0.15 2.82
N TYR A 160 -6.79 0.89 3.90
CA TYR A 160 -7.16 0.33 5.18
C TYR A 160 -8.38 1.02 5.78
N ARG A 161 -9.12 0.29 6.61
CA ARG A 161 -10.31 0.76 7.34
C ARG A 161 -10.18 0.37 8.80
N ILE A 162 -10.42 1.31 9.71
CA ILE A 162 -10.32 1.11 11.15
C ILE A 162 -11.72 0.87 11.70
N HIS A 163 -11.89 -0.25 12.39
CA HIS A 163 -13.20 -0.70 12.87
C HIS A 163 -13.34 -0.75 14.40
N LYS A 164 -12.27 -0.40 15.14
CA LYS A 164 -12.27 -0.42 16.61
C LYS A 164 -13.25 0.55 17.27
N VAL A 165 -13.40 1.77 16.75
CA VAL A 165 -14.17 2.83 17.44
C VAL A 165 -15.56 3.01 16.83
N ASP A 166 -15.69 3.21 15.51
CA ASP A 166 -17.01 3.30 14.86
C ASP A 166 -16.99 3.18 13.32
N TRP A 167 -16.04 2.45 12.72
CA TRP A 167 -15.95 2.29 11.25
C TRP A 167 -15.99 3.62 10.47
N ARG A 168 -15.45 4.71 11.03
CA ARG A 168 -15.40 6.03 10.37
C ARG A 168 -14.03 6.44 9.88
N VAL A 169 -12.97 5.74 10.27
CA VAL A 169 -11.62 6.11 9.86
C VAL A 169 -11.12 5.18 8.77
N ILE A 170 -10.73 5.79 7.65
CA ILE A 170 -10.04 5.10 6.55
C ILE A 170 -8.67 5.71 6.34
N GLY A 171 -7.81 4.98 5.67
CA GLY A 171 -6.60 5.57 5.16
C GLY A 171 -6.05 4.80 3.98
N GLY A 172 -4.99 5.37 3.43
CA GLY A 172 -4.34 4.83 2.27
C GLY A 172 -2.87 5.19 2.23
N CYS A 173 -2.05 4.24 1.82
CA CYS A 173 -0.64 4.44 1.54
C CYS A 173 -0.38 4.06 0.09
N ASN A 174 0.57 4.74 -0.57
CA ASN A 174 0.96 4.37 -1.93
C ASN A 174 2.45 4.61 -2.19
N CYS A 175 2.98 3.86 -3.14
CA CYS A 175 4.28 4.06 -3.75
C CYS A 175 4.26 3.59 -5.22
N MET A 176 5.33 3.83 -5.98
CA MET A 176 5.49 3.15 -7.28
C MET A 176 5.63 1.64 -7.06
N ASP A 177 5.07 0.82 -7.96
CA ASP A 177 5.10 -0.66 -7.81
C ASP A 177 6.53 -1.22 -7.88
N GLN A 178 7.45 -0.55 -8.58
CA GLN A 178 8.89 -0.88 -8.56
C GLN A 178 9.53 -0.73 -7.17
N ASP A 179 8.95 0.10 -6.30
CA ASP A 179 9.39 0.33 -4.92
C ASP A 179 8.59 -0.50 -3.90
N ARG A 180 7.72 -1.41 -4.36
CA ARG A 180 6.84 -2.20 -3.49
C ARG A 180 7.61 -3.01 -2.45
N ASP A 181 8.72 -3.62 -2.83
CA ASP A 181 9.51 -4.44 -1.91
C ASP A 181 10.34 -3.62 -0.92
N THR A 182 10.38 -2.29 -1.05
CA THR A 182 11.01 -1.38 -0.07
C THR A 182 9.95 -0.52 0.62
N TYR A 183 9.51 0.57 -0.01
CA TYR A 183 8.50 1.46 0.54
C TYR A 183 7.16 0.76 0.73
N GLY A 184 6.76 -0.15 -0.16
CA GLY A 184 5.49 -0.88 -0.01
C GLY A 184 5.49 -1.73 1.27
N ARG A 185 6.56 -2.49 1.53
CA ARG A 185 6.72 -3.27 2.78
C ARG A 185 6.80 -2.38 4.02
N LEU A 186 7.51 -1.25 3.91
CA LEU A 186 7.60 -0.25 4.97
C LEU A 186 6.22 0.30 5.37
N LEU A 187 5.44 0.74 4.37
CA LEU A 187 4.09 1.27 4.58
C LEU A 187 3.15 0.20 5.12
N GLU A 188 3.28 -1.04 4.65
CA GLU A 188 2.50 -2.16 5.19
C GLU A 188 2.84 -2.47 6.66
N ALA A 189 4.13 -2.42 7.02
CA ALA A 189 4.58 -2.59 8.39
C ALA A 189 4.02 -1.50 9.31
N MET A 190 4.01 -0.24 8.87
CA MET A 190 3.42 0.87 9.61
C MET A 190 1.93 0.66 9.90
N ILE A 191 1.16 0.16 8.92
CA ILE A 191 -0.27 -0.14 9.09
C ILE A 191 -0.46 -1.29 10.08
N GLN A 192 0.33 -2.36 9.97
CA GLN A 192 0.25 -3.50 10.89
C GLN A 192 0.66 -3.12 12.31
N GLU A 193 1.66 -2.25 12.49
CA GLU A 193 2.07 -1.75 13.80
C GLU A 193 1.02 -0.83 14.41
N MET A 194 0.46 0.10 13.61
CA MET A 194 -0.68 0.93 14.03
C MET A 194 -1.85 0.05 14.50
N ALA A 195 -2.14 -1.05 13.80
CA ALA A 195 -3.20 -1.98 14.18
C ALA A 195 -2.98 -2.64 15.56
N GLN A 196 -1.73 -2.79 16.02
CA GLN A 196 -1.44 -3.29 17.37
C GLN A 196 -1.60 -2.20 18.45
N GLN A 197 -1.46 -0.94 18.08
CA GLN A 197 -1.57 0.21 18.97
C GLN A 197 -3.00 0.76 19.06
N LEU A 198 -3.87 0.37 18.12
CA LEU A 198 -5.30 0.69 18.12
C LEU A 198 -5.97 0.11 19.34
#